data_AF-A0A7C9DSI5-F1
#
_entry.id   AF-A0A7C9DSI5-F1
#
_cell.length_a   1.000
_cell.length_b   1.000
_cell.length_c   1.000
_cell.angle_alpha   90.00
_cell.angle_beta   90.00
_cell.angle_gamma   90.00
#
_symmetry.space_group_name_H-M   'P 1'
#
loop_
_entity.id
_entity.type
_entity.pdbx_description
1 polymer ?
#
loop_
_entity_poly.entity_id
_entity_poly.type
_entity_poly.pdbx_seq_one_letter_code
_entity_poly.pdbx_strand_id
1 'polypeptide(L)'
;MISENRSQSILVSGESGAGKTETTKLIMQYLAYVGGRALGDDRSVEQQVLESNPLLEAFGNARTVRNDNSSRFGKFVEIQFDANGRISGAAIRTYLLERS
;
A
#
# COMPACT_ATOMS: atom_id res chain seq x y z
N MET A 1 10.69 -13.31 4.43
CA MET A 1 9.55 -13.92 3.72
C MET A 1 9.97 -15.18 2.98
N ILE A 2 10.90 -15.13 2.02
CA ILE A 2 11.32 -16.30 1.23
C ILE A 2 12.29 -17.22 1.99
N SER A 3 13.27 -16.66 2.71
CA SER A 3 14.28 -17.44 3.43
C SER A 3 13.72 -18.18 4.66
N GLU A 4 12.90 -17.51 5.45
CA GLU A 4 12.35 -18.05 6.71
C GLU A 4 10.89 -18.52 6.60
N ASN A 5 10.23 -18.34 5.45
CA ASN A 5 8.81 -18.62 5.24
C ASN A 5 7.87 -18.01 6.32
N ARG A 6 8.17 -16.78 6.74
CA ARG A 6 7.42 -16.03 7.76
C ARG A 6 6.87 -14.70 7.24
N SER A 7 5.68 -14.35 7.69
CA SER A 7 5.04 -13.04 7.44
C SER A 7 5.91 -11.88 7.94
N GLN A 8 5.94 -10.80 7.17
CA GLN A 8 6.73 -9.60 7.45
C GLN A 8 5.82 -8.37 7.51
N SER A 9 6.24 -7.34 8.25
CA SER A 9 5.50 -6.08 8.34
C SER A 9 6.46 -4.89 8.24
N ILE A 10 6.04 -3.86 7.51
CA ILE A 10 6.78 -2.59 7.40
C ILE A 10 5.89 -1.49 7.97
N LEU A 11 6.42 -0.72 8.91
CA LEU A 11 5.76 0.47 9.44
C LEU A 11 6.36 1.71 8.79
N VAL A 12 5.54 2.48 8.07
CA VAL A 12 5.92 3.77 7.49
C VAL A 12 5.38 4.89 8.37
N SER A 13 6.25 5.47 9.20
CA SER A 13 5.91 6.55 10.13
C SER A 13 6.39 7.92 9.63
N GLY A 14 5.76 8.98 10.11
CA GLY A 14 6.16 10.36 9.81
C GLY A 14 5.01 11.34 9.96
N GLU A 15 5.33 12.63 10.03
CA GLU A 15 4.33 13.69 10.13
C GLU A 15 3.45 13.79 8.86
N SER A 16 2.37 14.57 8.96
CA SER A 16 1.52 14.90 7.81
C SER A 16 2.36 15.60 6.74
N GLY A 17 2.38 15.07 5.51
CA GLY A 17 3.20 15.59 4.41
C GLY A 17 4.59 14.97 4.27
N ALA A 18 5.04 14.10 5.19
CA ALA A 18 6.38 13.49 5.15
C ALA A 18 6.60 12.43 4.04
N GLY A 19 5.64 12.23 3.13
CA GLY A 19 5.79 11.30 1.99
C GLY A 19 5.42 9.84 2.27
N LYS A 20 4.78 9.51 3.40
CA LYS A 20 4.41 8.12 3.76
C LYS A 20 3.70 7.34 2.64
N THR A 21 2.74 7.97 1.98
CA THR A 21 1.98 7.38 0.87
C THR A 21 2.90 7.05 -0.30
N GLU A 22 3.76 7.98 -0.70
CA GLU A 22 4.73 7.78 -1.80
C GLU A 22 5.75 6.69 -1.46
N THR A 23 6.27 6.67 -0.23
CA THR A 23 7.16 5.61 0.23
C THR A 23 6.50 4.24 0.14
N THR A 24 5.21 4.13 0.48
CA THR A 24 4.45 2.88 0.38
C THR A 24 4.32 2.42 -1.07
N LYS A 25 4.13 3.34 -2.03
CA LYS A 25 4.09 3.03 -3.46
C LYS A 25 5.43 2.45 -3.95
N LEU A 26 6.54 3.07 -3.56
CA LEU A 26 7.89 2.63 -3.92
C LEU A 26 8.22 1.23 -3.35
N ILE A 27 7.84 0.97 -2.09
CA ILE A 27 8.01 -0.35 -1.48
C ILE A 27 7.26 -1.42 -2.29
N MET A 28 6.03 -1.14 -2.70
CA MET A 28 5.23 -2.10 -3.45
C MET A 28 5.79 -2.36 -4.85
N GLN A 29 6.25 -1.32 -5.55
CA GLN A 29 6.94 -1.46 -6.84
C GLN A 29 8.21 -2.31 -6.71
N TYR A 30 9.00 -2.10 -5.65
CA TYR A 30 10.19 -2.89 -5.38
C TYR A 30 9.85 -4.37 -5.12
N LEU A 31 8.84 -4.64 -4.30
CA LEU A 31 8.38 -6.01 -4.03
C LEU A 31 7.88 -6.71 -5.31
N ALA A 32 7.16 -5.99 -6.16
CA ALA A 32 6.70 -6.52 -7.45
C ALA A 32 7.86 -6.80 -8.41
N TYR A 33 8.89 -5.94 -8.42
CA TYR A 33 10.09 -6.13 -9.22
C TYR A 33 10.90 -7.36 -8.77
N VAL A 34 11.17 -7.48 -7.46
CA VAL A 34 11.97 -8.58 -6.90
C VAL A 34 11.22 -9.91 -6.93
N GLY A 35 9.90 -9.91 -6.69
CA GLY A 35 9.07 -11.12 -6.74
C GLY A 35 8.83 -11.65 -8.16
N GLY A 36 9.10 -10.85 -9.18
CA GLY A 36 8.86 -11.17 -10.58
C GLY A 36 7.39 -10.98 -10.98
N ARG A 37 7.18 -10.49 -12.21
CA ARG A 37 5.84 -10.38 -12.81
C ARG A 37 5.47 -11.67 -13.52
N ALA A 38 4.21 -12.11 -13.40
CA ALA A 38 3.68 -13.14 -14.27
C ALA A 38 3.67 -12.62 -15.72
N LEU A 39 4.20 -13.38 -16.66
CA LEU A 39 4.18 -13.03 -18.09
C LEU A 39 2.72 -13.05 -18.57
N GLY A 40 2.25 -11.95 -19.17
CA GLY A 40 0.92 -11.85 -19.79
C GLY A 40 -0.19 -11.24 -18.92
N ASP A 41 0.14 -10.68 -17.76
CA ASP A 41 -0.84 -9.97 -16.93
C ASP A 41 -0.81 -8.46 -17.25
N ASP A 42 -1.75 -7.99 -18.08
CA ASP A 42 -1.90 -6.57 -18.45
C ASP A 42 -2.22 -5.67 -17.24
N ARG A 43 -2.65 -6.24 -16.11
CA ARG A 43 -2.92 -5.52 -14.85
C ARG A 43 -2.44 -6.30 -13.63
N SER A 44 -1.21 -6.03 -13.21
CA SER A 44 -0.65 -6.61 -12.00
C SER A 44 -1.46 -6.23 -10.75
N VAL A 45 -1.47 -7.13 -9.75
CA VAL A 45 -2.06 -6.86 -8.42
C VAL A 45 -1.49 -5.58 -7.80
N GLU A 46 -0.18 -5.34 -7.98
CA GLU A 46 0.51 -4.10 -7.58
C GLU A 46 -0.18 -2.86 -8.19
N GLN A 47 -0.45 -2.88 -9.50
CA GLN A 47 -1.11 -1.77 -10.17
C GLN A 47 -2.53 -1.55 -9.64
N GLN A 48 -3.30 -2.61 -9.38
CA GLN A 48 -4.64 -2.49 -8.80
C GLN A 48 -4.61 -1.85 -7.40
N VAL A 49 -3.63 -2.20 -6.56
CA VAL A 49 -3.44 -1.58 -5.25
C VAL A 49 -3.05 -0.10 -5.39
N LEU A 50 -2.18 0.25 -6.36
CA LEU A 50 -1.84 1.65 -6.64
C LEU A 50 -3.04 2.47 -7.13
N GLU A 51 -3.83 1.91 -8.05
CA GLU A 51 -5.03 2.52 -8.62
C GLU A 51 -6.16 2.69 -7.59
N SER A 52 -6.14 1.93 -6.49
CA SER A 52 -7.08 2.14 -5.38
C SER A 52 -6.77 3.40 -4.55
N ASN A 53 -5.55 3.95 -4.61
CA ASN A 53 -5.14 5.09 -3.79
C ASN A 53 -6.01 6.34 -4.04
N PRO A 54 -6.20 6.82 -5.29
CA PRO A 54 -7.05 7.98 -5.55
C PRO A 54 -8.46 7.84 -4.96
N LEU A 55 -9.04 6.64 -5.02
CA LEU A 55 -10.37 6.39 -4.45
C LEU A 55 -10.34 6.49 -2.92
N LEU A 56 -9.39 5.84 -2.27
CA LEU A 56 -9.23 5.90 -0.80
C LEU A 56 -8.91 7.32 -0.32
N GLU A 57 -8.11 8.06 -1.07
CA GLU A 57 -7.79 9.46 -0.79
C GLU A 57 -9.02 10.36 -0.93
N ALA A 58 -9.85 10.16 -1.97
CA ALA A 58 -11.07 10.94 -2.16
C ALA A 58 -12.08 10.78 -1.01
N PHE A 59 -12.12 9.61 -0.37
CA PHE A 59 -13.01 9.35 0.79
C PHE A 59 -12.37 9.64 2.15
N GLY A 60 -11.05 9.52 2.26
CA GLY A 60 -10.34 9.50 3.55
C GLY A 60 -9.41 10.68 3.79
N ASN A 61 -9.09 11.47 2.77
CA ASN A 61 -8.29 12.68 2.94
C ASN A 61 -9.19 13.89 3.17
N ALA A 62 -8.70 14.79 4.00
CA ALA A 62 -9.34 16.07 4.25
C ALA A 62 -8.31 17.19 4.22
N ARG A 63 -8.78 18.38 3.83
CA ARG A 63 -8.03 19.61 4.03
C ARG A 63 -7.97 19.94 5.51
N THR A 64 -6.77 20.15 6.03
CA THR A 64 -6.51 20.62 7.39
C THR A 64 -5.78 21.95 7.36
N VAL A 65 -5.59 22.59 8.51
CA VAL A 65 -4.85 23.86 8.61
C VAL A 65 -3.41 23.76 8.07
N ARG A 66 -2.79 22.57 8.12
CA ARG A 66 -1.37 22.36 7.79
C ARG A 66 -1.11 21.54 6.53
N ASN A 67 -2.13 20.86 6.00
CA ASN A 67 -2.00 20.01 4.82
C ASN A 67 -3.36 19.90 4.12
N ASP A 68 -3.40 20.29 2.85
CA ASP A 68 -4.60 20.26 2.02
C ASP A 68 -5.03 18.84 1.61
N ASN A 69 -4.12 17.86 1.71
CA ASN A 69 -4.37 16.45 1.41
C ASN A 69 -3.95 15.57 2.61
N SER A 70 -4.50 15.83 3.79
CA SER A 70 -4.17 15.10 5.01
C SER A 70 -5.03 13.83 5.13
N SER A 71 -4.40 12.65 5.08
CA SER A 71 -5.10 11.39 5.35
C SER A 71 -5.61 11.33 6.79
N ARG A 72 -6.92 11.10 6.95
CA ARG A 72 -7.61 10.98 8.24
C ARG A 72 -8.01 9.53 8.56
N PHE A 73 -7.27 8.59 7.98
CA PHE A 73 -7.43 7.16 8.20
C PHE A 73 -6.07 6.47 8.26
N GLY A 74 -5.99 5.41 9.05
CA GLY A 74 -4.91 4.43 8.96
C GLY A 74 -5.14 3.48 7.80
N LYS A 75 -4.08 3.19 7.04
CA LYS A 75 -4.11 2.23 5.94
C LYS A 75 -3.15 1.08 6.24
N PHE A 76 -3.66 -0.14 6.20
CA PHE A 76 -2.88 -1.36 6.26
C PHE A 76 -3.04 -2.12 4.95
N VAL A 77 -1.93 -2.33 4.25
CA VAL A 77 -1.90 -3.07 2.99
C VAL A 77 -1.23 -4.41 3.26
N GLU A 78 -1.99 -5.48 3.08
CA GLU A 78 -1.49 -6.84 3.10
C GLU A 78 -1.16 -7.25 1.66
N ILE A 79 0.06 -7.73 1.43
CA ILE A 79 0.49 -8.29 0.15
C ILE A 79 0.73 -9.78 0.37
N GLN A 80 0.10 -10.59 -0.47
CA GLN A 80 0.18 -12.04 -0.45
C GLN A 80 1.11 -12.51 -1.54
N PHE A 81 1.95 -13.49 -1.22
CA PHE A 81 2.92 -14.04 -2.15
C PHE A 81 2.68 -15.53 -2.32
N ASP A 82 2.92 -16.04 -3.53
CA ASP A 82 2.91 -17.48 -3.81
C ASP A 82 4.20 -18.16 -3.31
N ALA A 83 4.28 -19.48 -3.47
CA ALA A 83 5.44 -20.27 -3.09
C ALA A 83 6.74 -19.90 -3.86
N ASN A 84 6.62 -19.19 -5.00
CA ASN A 84 7.74 -18.71 -5.80
C ASN A 84 8.16 -17.28 -5.44
N GLY A 85 7.49 -16.65 -4.46
CA GLY A 85 7.75 -15.26 -4.06
C GLY A 85 7.14 -14.23 -5.00
N ARG A 86 6.18 -14.59 -5.85
CA ARG A 86 5.43 -13.65 -6.70
C ARG A 86 4.23 -13.11 -5.96
N ILE A 87 3.87 -11.86 -6.20
CA ILE A 87 2.64 -11.28 -5.65
C ILE A 87 1.44 -12.02 -6.26
N SER A 88 0.66 -12.68 -5.41
CA SER A 88 -0.53 -13.46 -5.80
C SER A 88 -1.84 -12.75 -5.43
N GLY A 89 -1.80 -11.81 -4.50
CA GLY A 89 -2.98 -11.10 -4.02
C GLY A 89 -2.63 -9.92 -3.11
N ALA A 90 -3.62 -9.08 -2.85
CA ALA A 90 -3.50 -7.98 -1.89
C ALA A 90 -4.84 -7.68 -1.23
N ALA A 91 -4.78 -7.23 0.02
CA ALA A 91 -5.94 -6.75 0.76
C ALA A 91 -5.62 -5.42 1.43
N ILE A 92 -6.58 -4.49 1.40
CA ILE A 92 -6.45 -3.20 2.08
C ILE A 92 -7.45 -3.18 3.23
N ARG A 93 -6.93 -2.94 4.43
CA ARG A 93 -7.73 -2.68 5.63
C ARG A 93 -7.55 -1.23 6.03
N THR A 94 -8.64 -0.50 6.15
CA THR A 94 -8.66 0.85 6.68
C THR A 94 -9.05 0.81 8.15
N TYR A 95 -8.36 1.59 8.98
CA TYR A 95 -8.61 1.68 10.41
C TYR A 95 -8.73 3.15 10.82
N LEU A 96 -9.43 3.40 11.93
CA LEU A 96 -9.45 4.71 12.59
C LEU A 96 -9.80 5.84 11.60
N LEU A 97 -10.90 5.69 10.88
CA LEU A 97 -11.51 6.85 10.23
C LEU A 97 -11.89 7.79 11.36
N GLU A 98 -11.29 8.98 11.39
CA GLU A 98 -11.66 10.00 12.36
C GLU A 98 -13.15 10.33 12.16
N ARG A 99 -14.01 9.78 13.02
CA ARG A 99 -15.43 10.10 13.05
C ARG A 99 -15.61 11.23 14.07
N SER A 100 -16.26 12.28 13.61
CA SER A 100 -16.64 13.49 14.35
C SER A 100 -17.37 13.16 15.65
#